data_AF-A0A4X2K9C2-F1
#
_entry.id   AF-A0A4X2K9C2-F1
#
_cell.length_a   1.000
_cell.length_b   1.000
_cell.length_c   1.000
_cell.angle_alpha   90.00
_cell.angle_beta   90.00
_cell.angle_gamma   90.00
#
_symmetry.space_group_name_H-M   'P 1'
#
loop_
_entity.id
_entity.type
_entity.pdbx_description
1 polymer ?
#
loop_
_entity_poly.entity_id
_entity_poly.type
_entity_poly.pdbx_seq_one_letter_code
_entity_poly.pdbx_strand_id
1 'polypeptide(L)'
;MSHLSGLRTSSSSASYRRTFGAPPSLSPGSFSYSSGSRFSSRLLTSPSPSSSVRLGSFRGPRAGLSALRLPSERLDFSLAEALNQEFLATRSNEKQELQELNDRFASFIEKVRFLEQQNAALRGELSQVRGQEPARADQLCQQELRELRRELELLGRDRDRVQVERDGLAEDLAALKQRLEEEIHKREDAENNLVLFRKDVDDATLSRLELERKIESLMDEIEFLKKLHEEELRDLQVNLESQQVQVEVEATVKPELTAALRDIRTQYESIAVKNLQEAEEWYKSKYADLSDAANRNHEALRQAKQEMNESRRQIQSLTCEVDGLRGTNEALLRQLRELEEQFALEAGGYQAGAARLEEELRQLKEEMARHLREYQELLNVKMALDIEIATYRKLLEGEESRISVPIHSFASFSMKTSVPEPEPPSDTHSRKMVLIKTIETQDGEVVTESHKEQRSEIDKSSTHSY
;
A
#
# COMPACT_ATOMS: atom_id res chain seq x y z
N MET A 1 47.36 41.18 -27.16
CA MET A 1 46.01 41.08 -27.73
C MET A 1 45.49 39.69 -27.35
N SER A 2 44.84 39.52 -26.19
CA SER A 2 43.37 39.45 -26.04
C SER A 2 42.76 38.46 -27.07
N HIS A 3 42.18 37.32 -26.69
CA HIS A 3 41.08 37.13 -25.76
C HIS A 3 41.04 35.71 -25.17
N LEU A 4 40.83 35.63 -23.84
CA LEU A 4 40.28 34.45 -23.17
C LEU A 4 38.76 34.39 -23.44
N SER A 5 38.24 33.21 -23.75
CA SER A 5 36.81 32.90 -23.65
C SER A 5 36.63 31.79 -22.61
N GLY A 6 36.18 32.19 -21.42
CA GLY A 6 35.81 31.29 -20.34
C GLY A 6 34.35 30.85 -20.50
N LEU A 7 34.13 29.56 -20.64
CA LEU A 7 32.81 28.95 -20.48
C LEU A 7 32.64 28.62 -18.99
N ARG A 8 31.81 29.42 -18.31
CA ARG A 8 31.37 29.19 -16.93
C ARG A 8 30.29 28.11 -16.94
N THR A 9 30.57 26.96 -16.37
CA THR A 9 29.56 25.97 -16.00
C THR A 9 28.86 26.44 -14.72
N SER A 10 27.63 26.93 -14.83
CA SER A 10 26.77 27.24 -13.70
C SER A 10 26.22 25.94 -13.10
N SER A 11 26.63 25.60 -11.88
CA SER A 11 25.96 24.60 -11.04
C SER A 11 24.66 25.20 -10.51
N SER A 12 23.53 24.72 -11.01
CA SER A 12 22.22 25.02 -10.42
C SER A 12 21.94 23.98 -9.32
N SER A 13 22.21 24.34 -8.07
CA SER A 13 21.69 23.61 -6.90
C SER A 13 20.20 23.91 -6.75
N ALA A 14 19.34 22.98 -7.16
CA ALA A 14 17.92 23.02 -6.83
C ALA A 14 17.70 22.41 -5.44
N SER A 15 17.55 23.27 -4.43
CA SER A 15 17.20 22.90 -3.06
C SER A 15 15.68 22.88 -2.86
N TYR A 16 15.03 21.75 -3.15
CA TYR A 16 13.65 21.51 -2.73
C TYR A 16 13.63 20.92 -1.31
N ARG A 17 13.56 21.80 -0.30
CA ARG A 17 13.17 21.42 1.07
C ARG A 17 11.69 21.04 1.07
N ARG A 18 11.39 19.74 1.17
CA ARG A 18 10.09 19.24 1.60
C ARG A 18 10.03 19.32 3.13
N THR A 19 9.13 20.15 3.66
CA THR A 19 8.71 20.11 5.07
C THR A 19 7.30 19.52 5.12
N PHE A 20 7.20 18.20 5.27
CA PHE A 20 5.99 17.58 5.79
C PHE A 20 6.32 17.04 7.18
N GLY A 21 5.54 17.50 8.15
CA GLY A 21 5.73 17.26 9.57
C GLY A 21 5.53 15.79 9.94
N ALA A 22 6.26 15.36 10.96
CA ALA A 22 6.07 14.09 11.62
C ALA A 22 4.78 14.12 12.47
N PRO A 23 4.04 12.99 12.57
CA PRO A 23 2.84 12.89 13.40
C PRO A 23 3.20 12.74 14.89
N PRO A 24 2.35 13.20 15.83
CA PRO A 24 2.59 13.02 17.25
C PRO A 24 2.25 11.60 17.71
N SER A 25 3.15 11.04 18.52
CA SER A 25 2.99 9.81 19.27
C SER A 25 2.09 10.00 20.50
N LEU A 26 1.01 9.23 20.59
CA LEU A 26 0.28 8.88 21.82
C LEU A 26 0.56 7.38 22.05
N SER A 27 0.74 6.75 23.21
CA SER A 27 0.86 7.01 24.65
C SER A 27 1.30 5.66 25.26
N PRO A 28 1.71 5.57 26.55
CA PRO A 28 1.16 4.43 27.30
C PRO A 28 0.81 4.73 28.77
N GLY A 29 -0.27 4.08 29.20
CA GLY A 29 -0.63 3.80 30.60
C GLY A 29 -1.53 4.85 31.27
N SER A 30 -2.45 4.53 32.17
CA SER A 30 -2.91 3.28 32.76
C SER A 30 -4.23 3.57 33.50
N PHE A 31 -5.02 2.52 33.70
CA PHE A 31 -6.26 2.46 34.49
C PHE A 31 -6.19 3.14 35.87
N SER A 32 -7.29 3.74 36.31
CA SER A 32 -7.80 3.61 37.69
C SER A 32 -9.27 4.05 37.82
N TYR A 33 -9.98 3.25 38.58
CA TYR A 33 -11.33 3.36 39.11
C TYR A 33 -11.53 4.59 40.01
N SER A 34 -12.74 5.16 40.06
CA SER A 34 -13.41 5.49 41.32
C SER A 34 -14.81 6.07 41.12
N SER A 35 -15.73 5.54 41.93
CA SER A 35 -17.12 5.95 42.17
C SER A 35 -17.31 7.38 42.69
N GLY A 36 -18.54 7.87 42.51
CA GLY A 36 -19.18 8.88 43.38
C GLY A 36 -19.72 10.08 42.59
N SER A 37 -21.02 10.15 42.29
CA SER A 37 -22.13 10.58 43.18
C SER A 37 -22.42 12.10 43.12
N ARG A 38 -23.64 12.43 42.62
CA ARG A 38 -24.52 13.59 42.95
C ARG A 38 -24.08 14.94 42.32
N PHE A 39 -24.94 15.82 41.79
CA PHE A 39 -26.36 16.12 42.06
C PHE A 39 -26.95 17.01 40.93
N SER A 40 -28.25 16.82 40.63
CA SER A 40 -29.27 17.77 40.11
C SER A 40 -29.08 18.53 38.77
N SER A 41 -30.08 18.69 37.89
CA SER A 41 -31.48 19.07 38.18
C SER A 41 -32.42 18.93 36.96
N ARG A 42 -33.68 18.54 37.25
CA ARG A 42 -35.00 18.96 36.71
C ARG A 42 -35.26 18.78 35.19
N LEU A 43 -36.39 18.23 34.74
CA LEU A 43 -37.77 18.67 34.97
C LEU A 43 -38.81 17.54 34.76
N LEU A 44 -39.83 17.57 35.63
CA LEU A 44 -41.28 17.34 35.43
C LEU A 44 -41.77 16.44 34.27
N THR A 45 -42.50 15.36 34.60
CA THR A 45 -43.86 15.06 34.08
C THR A 45 -44.54 14.01 34.98
N SER A 46 -45.84 14.21 35.20
CA SER A 46 -46.79 13.54 36.11
C SER A 46 -47.07 12.05 35.82
N PRO A 47 -47.39 11.22 36.83
CA PRO A 47 -48.15 9.98 36.65
C PRO A 47 -49.64 10.16 36.99
N SER A 48 -50.51 9.65 36.12
CA SER A 48 -51.95 9.50 36.38
C SER A 48 -52.22 8.23 37.22
N PRO A 49 -53.18 8.25 38.16
CA PRO A 49 -53.75 7.05 38.73
C PRO A 49 -55.01 6.65 37.94
N SER A 50 -55.08 5.41 37.47
CA SER A 50 -56.30 4.82 36.92
C SER A 50 -56.78 3.72 37.85
N SER A 51 -57.91 4.01 38.49
CA SER A 51 -58.74 3.07 39.23
C SER A 51 -59.33 2.01 38.30
N SER A 52 -59.40 0.76 38.77
CA SER A 52 -60.47 -0.14 38.35
C SER A 52 -60.94 -0.97 39.53
N VAL A 53 -62.14 -0.60 39.98
CA VAL A 53 -62.97 -1.33 40.93
C VAL A 53 -63.52 -2.58 40.24
N ARG A 54 -63.34 -3.75 40.87
CA ARG A 54 -64.12 -4.95 40.55
C ARG A 54 -65.05 -5.25 41.72
N LEU A 55 -66.34 -5.30 41.38
CA LEU A 55 -67.47 -5.59 42.25
C LEU A 55 -67.54 -7.11 42.47
N GLY A 56 -67.34 -7.56 43.71
CA GLY A 56 -67.59 -8.93 44.14
C GLY A 56 -68.99 -9.03 44.77
N SER A 57 -69.69 -10.12 44.45
CA SER A 57 -71.09 -10.33 44.79
C SER A 57 -71.30 -11.38 45.90
N PHE A 58 -72.43 -11.23 46.60
CA PHE A 58 -73.23 -12.21 47.37
C PHE A 58 -72.68 -12.83 48.69
N ARG A 59 -73.39 -12.57 49.81
CA ARG A 59 -74.21 -13.56 50.57
C ARG A 59 -75.00 -12.91 51.72
N GLY A 60 -76.28 -13.26 51.84
CA GLY A 60 -77.17 -12.96 52.99
C GLY A 60 -76.82 -13.77 54.25
N PRO A 61 -77.57 -13.63 55.38
CA PRO A 61 -78.99 -14.02 55.50
C PRO A 61 -79.86 -12.96 56.24
N ARG A 62 -81.16 -12.78 55.94
CA ARG A 62 -82.35 -13.61 56.24
C ARG A 62 -82.70 -13.69 57.75
N ALA A 63 -83.63 -12.83 58.20
CA ALA A 63 -84.58 -12.99 59.32
C ALA A 63 -85.37 -11.66 59.43
N GLY A 64 -86.68 -11.58 59.68
CA GLY A 64 -87.75 -12.53 59.91
C GLY A 64 -89.05 -11.74 59.84
N LEU A 65 -90.08 -12.34 59.25
CA LEU A 65 -91.43 -11.83 59.20
C LEU A 65 -92.05 -11.89 60.60
N SER A 66 -92.67 -10.82 61.06
CA SER A 66 -93.66 -10.87 62.14
C SER A 66 -94.95 -10.19 61.68
N ALA A 67 -95.98 -11.01 61.63
CA ALA A 67 -97.33 -10.68 61.26
C ALA A 67 -98.13 -10.23 62.50
N LEU A 68 -99.05 -9.28 62.27
CA LEU A 68 -100.33 -9.07 62.96
C LEU A 68 -100.33 -8.70 64.45
N ARG A 69 -100.95 -7.56 64.77
CA ARG A 69 -102.24 -7.50 65.50
C ARG A 69 -102.75 -6.05 65.62
N LEU A 70 -103.89 -5.77 65.00
CA LEU A 70 -104.71 -4.57 65.26
C LEU A 70 -105.35 -4.66 66.65
N PRO A 71 -105.56 -3.50 67.30
CA PRO A 71 -106.87 -3.21 67.86
C PRO A 71 -107.44 -1.94 67.22
N SER A 72 -108.67 -2.10 66.75
CA SER A 72 -109.62 -1.06 66.36
C SER A 72 -109.61 0.14 67.30
N GLU A 73 -109.43 1.35 66.77
CA GLU A 73 -110.24 2.54 67.12
C GLU A 73 -109.92 3.76 66.22
N ARG A 74 -110.98 4.28 65.57
CA ARG A 74 -111.16 5.61 64.94
C ARG A 74 -110.14 6.09 63.88
N LEU A 75 -110.60 6.14 62.63
CA LEU A 75 -109.90 6.67 61.46
C LEU A 75 -109.98 8.21 61.40
N ASP A 76 -108.82 8.88 61.44
CA ASP A 76 -108.65 10.30 61.07
C ASP A 76 -108.03 10.41 59.67
N PHE A 77 -108.89 10.54 58.65
CA PHE A 77 -108.53 10.54 57.23
C PHE A 77 -107.77 11.79 56.73
N SER A 78 -107.60 12.82 57.56
CA SER A 78 -106.92 14.07 57.20
C SER A 78 -105.38 13.95 57.21
N LEU A 79 -104.83 13.15 58.13
CA LEU A 79 -103.37 13.02 58.31
C LEU A 79 -102.73 12.12 57.23
N ALA A 80 -103.46 11.12 56.73
CA ALA A 80 -102.97 10.20 55.70
C ALA A 80 -102.91 10.84 54.30
N GLU A 81 -103.84 11.75 53.98
CA GLU A 81 -103.86 12.49 52.71
C GLU A 81 -102.68 13.46 52.61
N ALA A 82 -102.37 14.17 53.71
CA ALA A 82 -101.24 15.10 53.80
C ALA A 82 -99.89 14.37 53.63
N LEU A 83 -99.72 13.22 54.29
CA LEU A 83 -98.50 12.41 54.16
C LEU A 83 -98.32 11.82 52.76
N ASN A 84 -99.41 11.50 52.05
CA ASN A 84 -99.35 11.00 50.67
C ASN A 84 -99.02 12.13 49.67
N GLN A 85 -99.52 13.35 49.88
CA GLN A 85 -99.16 14.52 49.07
C GLN A 85 -97.69 14.91 49.27
N GLU A 86 -97.19 14.88 50.51
CA GLU A 86 -95.75 15.07 50.78
C GLU A 86 -94.89 13.98 50.12
N PHE A 87 -95.32 12.72 50.15
CA PHE A 87 -94.61 11.62 49.49
C PHE A 87 -94.58 11.73 47.95
N LEU A 88 -95.66 12.21 47.34
CA LEU A 88 -95.70 12.47 45.91
C LEU A 88 -94.81 13.67 45.52
N ALA A 89 -94.76 14.70 46.36
CA ALA A 89 -93.91 15.87 46.17
C ALA A 89 -92.41 15.55 46.32
N THR A 90 -92.03 14.75 47.32
CA THR A 90 -90.63 14.29 47.48
C THR A 90 -90.22 13.41 46.31
N ARG A 91 -91.09 12.49 45.86
CA ARG A 91 -90.81 11.63 44.69
C ARG A 91 -90.75 12.42 43.39
N SER A 92 -91.54 13.48 43.22
CA SER A 92 -91.44 14.35 42.04
C SER A 92 -90.16 15.17 42.05
N ASN A 93 -89.74 15.67 43.22
CA ASN A 93 -88.47 16.37 43.37
C ASN A 93 -87.28 15.44 43.10
N GLU A 94 -87.26 14.23 43.69
CA GLU A 94 -86.23 13.21 43.42
C GLU A 94 -86.18 12.84 41.93
N LYS A 95 -87.34 12.72 41.27
CA LYS A 95 -87.40 12.46 39.82
C LYS A 95 -86.79 13.61 39.01
N GLN A 96 -87.05 14.86 39.40
CA GLN A 96 -86.50 16.04 38.73
C GLN A 96 -84.99 16.15 38.95
N GLU A 97 -84.50 15.88 40.16
CA GLU A 97 -83.06 15.83 40.45
C GLU A 97 -82.35 14.71 39.66
N LEU A 98 -82.97 13.53 39.55
CA LEU A 98 -82.47 12.44 38.71
C LEU A 98 -82.47 12.80 37.22
N GLN A 99 -83.45 13.59 36.76
CA GLN A 99 -83.52 14.06 35.39
C GLN A 99 -82.42 15.08 35.08
N GLU A 100 -82.20 16.07 35.96
CA GLU A 100 -81.10 17.03 35.83
C GLU A 100 -79.73 16.34 35.87
N LEU A 101 -79.58 15.32 36.73
CA LEU A 101 -78.38 14.49 36.78
C LEU A 101 -78.19 13.70 35.47
N ASN A 102 -79.27 13.16 34.90
CA ASN A 102 -79.25 12.44 33.64
C ASN A 102 -78.90 13.37 32.46
N ASP A 103 -79.45 14.57 32.39
CA ASP A 103 -79.13 15.57 31.37
C ASP A 103 -77.66 16.01 31.45
N ARG A 104 -77.13 16.14 32.67
CA ARG A 104 -75.68 16.34 32.89
C ARG A 104 -74.88 15.13 32.42
N PHE A 105 -75.31 13.90 32.70
CA PHE A 105 -74.63 12.70 32.17
C PHE A 105 -74.69 12.61 30.65
N ALA A 106 -75.81 12.96 30.02
CA ALA A 106 -75.95 12.99 28.57
C ALA A 106 -74.97 13.98 27.94
N SER A 107 -74.88 15.21 28.47
CA SER A 107 -73.89 16.20 28.01
C SER A 107 -72.44 15.76 28.25
N PHE A 108 -72.14 15.07 29.36
CA PHE A 108 -70.83 14.46 29.57
C PHE A 108 -70.53 13.34 28.57
N ILE A 109 -71.49 12.47 28.27
CA ILE A 109 -71.34 11.39 27.27
C ILE A 109 -71.11 11.98 25.87
N GLU A 110 -71.85 13.02 25.50
CA GLU A 110 -71.63 13.74 24.24
C GLU A 110 -70.25 14.39 24.18
N LYS A 111 -69.80 15.00 25.28
CA LYS A 111 -68.44 15.56 25.37
C LYS A 111 -67.37 14.49 25.26
N VAL A 112 -67.55 13.33 25.91
CA VAL A 112 -66.64 12.19 25.80
C VAL A 112 -66.61 11.67 24.37
N ARG A 113 -67.75 11.47 23.71
CA ARG A 113 -67.82 11.05 22.30
C ARG A 113 -67.13 12.04 21.37
N PHE A 114 -67.34 13.34 21.56
CA PHE A 114 -66.65 14.38 20.79
C PHE A 114 -65.13 14.32 21.01
N LEU A 115 -64.68 14.17 22.27
CA LEU A 115 -63.26 14.03 22.59
C LEU A 115 -62.65 12.72 22.09
N GLU A 116 -63.41 11.63 22.07
CA GLU A 116 -63.01 10.35 21.50
C GLU A 116 -62.85 10.46 19.98
N GLN A 117 -63.80 11.11 19.30
CA GLN A 117 -63.72 11.36 17.86
C GLN A 117 -62.54 12.27 17.51
N GLN A 118 -62.31 13.33 18.30
CA GLN A 118 -61.17 14.22 18.12
C GLN A 118 -59.84 13.49 18.39
N ASN A 119 -59.75 12.67 19.44
CA ASN A 119 -58.58 11.84 19.70
C ASN A 119 -58.35 10.79 18.60
N ALA A 120 -59.41 10.23 18.01
CA ALA A 120 -59.29 9.31 16.90
C ALA A 120 -58.73 10.00 15.65
N ALA A 121 -59.19 11.21 15.34
CA ALA A 121 -58.67 12.02 14.24
C ALA A 121 -57.19 12.38 14.46
N LEU A 122 -56.84 12.90 15.64
CA LEU A 122 -55.45 13.22 16.00
C LEU A 122 -54.52 12.01 15.97
N ARG A 123 -55.00 10.82 16.40
CA ARG A 123 -54.24 9.57 16.30
C ARG A 123 -54.01 9.17 14.83
N GLY A 124 -54.99 9.40 13.96
CA GLY A 124 -54.87 9.19 12.52
C GLY A 124 -53.80 10.07 11.89
N GLU A 125 -53.87 11.38 12.12
CA GLU A 125 -52.88 12.35 11.64
C GLU A 125 -51.47 12.03 12.16
N LEU A 126 -51.34 11.71 13.45
CA LEU A 126 -50.07 11.37 14.07
C LEU A 126 -49.50 10.06 13.51
N SER A 127 -50.34 9.07 13.18
CA SER A 127 -49.90 7.84 12.51
C SER A 127 -49.41 8.09 11.07
N GLN A 128 -50.04 9.01 10.35
CA GLN A 128 -49.69 9.35 8.98
C GLN A 128 -48.35 10.09 8.91
N VAL A 129 -48.15 11.11 9.74
CA VAL A 129 -46.88 11.86 9.82
C VAL A 129 -45.75 10.95 10.27
N ARG A 130 -45.99 10.14 11.32
CA ARG A 130 -44.98 9.22 11.86
C ARG A 130 -44.64 8.06 10.92
N GLY A 131 -45.49 7.72 9.95
CA GLY A 131 -45.18 6.75 8.91
C GLY A 131 -44.41 7.32 7.72
N GLN A 132 -44.68 8.58 7.35
CA GLN A 132 -44.10 9.19 6.14
C GLN A 132 -42.72 9.81 6.37
N GLU A 133 -42.50 10.52 7.48
CA GLU A 133 -41.23 11.20 7.73
C GLU A 133 -40.02 10.26 7.88
N PRO A 134 -40.06 9.18 8.70
CA PRO A 134 -38.91 8.29 8.84
C PRO A 134 -38.65 7.51 7.55
N ALA A 135 -39.70 7.06 6.84
CA ALA A 135 -39.52 6.33 5.59
C ALA A 135 -38.89 7.19 4.49
N ARG A 136 -39.24 8.49 4.42
CA ARG A 136 -38.65 9.42 3.45
C ARG A 136 -37.20 9.75 3.80
N ALA A 137 -36.89 9.98 5.08
CA ALA A 137 -35.52 10.21 5.53
C ALA A 137 -34.63 9.00 5.25
N ASP A 138 -35.10 7.79 5.58
CA ASP A 138 -34.39 6.54 5.31
C ASP A 138 -34.14 6.32 3.81
N GLN A 139 -35.13 6.63 2.96
CA GLN A 139 -34.96 6.53 1.50
C GLN A 139 -33.91 7.49 0.95
N LEU A 140 -33.87 8.73 1.43
CA LEU A 140 -32.85 9.71 1.05
C LEU A 140 -31.46 9.27 1.54
N CYS A 141 -31.32 8.88 2.80
CA CYS A 141 -30.06 8.36 3.32
C CYS A 141 -29.55 7.14 2.55
N GLN A 142 -30.46 6.24 2.14
CA GLN A 142 -30.09 5.10 1.30
C GLN A 142 -29.70 5.51 -0.13
N GLN A 143 -30.29 6.57 -0.70
CA GLN A 143 -29.90 7.09 -2.01
C GLN A 143 -28.48 7.67 -1.96
N GLU A 144 -28.21 8.55 -1.00
CA GLU A 144 -26.88 9.11 -0.74
C GLU A 144 -25.83 8.00 -0.51
N LEU A 145 -26.16 6.99 0.30
CA LEU A 145 -25.26 5.84 0.51
C LEU A 145 -24.98 5.06 -0.77
N ARG A 146 -25.96 4.91 -1.67
CA ARG A 146 -25.74 4.24 -2.97
C ARG A 146 -24.88 5.09 -3.91
N GLU A 147 -25.06 6.40 -3.89
CA GLU A 147 -24.26 7.33 -4.70
C GLU A 147 -22.82 7.36 -4.22
N LEU A 148 -22.58 7.53 -2.92
CA LEU A 148 -21.24 7.47 -2.32
C LEU A 148 -20.53 6.14 -2.58
N ARG A 149 -21.26 5.01 -2.57
CA ARG A 149 -20.70 3.70 -2.94
C ARG A 149 -20.27 3.66 -4.41
N ARG A 150 -21.07 4.19 -5.32
CA ARG A 150 -20.71 4.27 -6.75
C ARG A 150 -19.49 5.17 -6.97
N GLU A 151 -19.42 6.30 -6.27
CA GLU A 151 -18.25 7.18 -6.33
C GLU A 151 -16.99 6.49 -5.81
N LEU A 152 -17.08 5.76 -4.69
CA LEU A 152 -15.98 4.94 -4.18
C LEU A 152 -15.54 3.86 -5.17
N GLU A 153 -16.47 3.19 -5.85
CA GLU A 153 -16.14 2.19 -6.87
C GLU A 153 -15.44 2.83 -8.08
N LEU A 154 -15.89 4.00 -8.53
CA LEU A 154 -15.26 4.74 -9.63
C LEU A 154 -13.85 5.21 -9.26
N LEU A 155 -13.70 5.82 -8.07
CA LEU A 155 -12.40 6.22 -7.55
C LEU A 155 -11.46 5.02 -7.34
N GLY A 156 -12.01 3.87 -6.93
CA GLY A 156 -11.26 2.61 -6.84
C GLY A 156 -10.72 2.17 -8.20
N ARG A 157 -11.56 2.18 -9.24
CA ARG A 157 -11.15 1.83 -10.62
C ARG A 157 -10.11 2.81 -11.17
N ASP A 158 -10.30 4.10 -10.95
CA ASP A 158 -9.36 5.13 -11.41
C ASP A 158 -8.02 5.01 -10.70
N ARG A 159 -8.03 4.74 -9.38
CA ARG A 159 -6.81 4.45 -8.62
C ARG A 159 -6.10 3.22 -9.16
N ASP A 160 -6.82 2.13 -9.39
CA ASP A 160 -6.23 0.88 -9.88
C ASP A 160 -5.67 1.06 -11.31
N ARG A 161 -6.35 1.83 -12.16
CA ARG A 161 -5.84 2.22 -13.48
C ARG A 161 -4.54 3.03 -13.39
N VAL A 162 -4.52 4.09 -12.59
CA VAL A 162 -3.33 4.93 -12.40
C VAL A 162 -2.18 4.12 -11.79
N GLN A 163 -2.49 3.16 -10.91
CA GLN A 163 -1.51 2.27 -10.33
C GLN A 163 -0.84 1.38 -11.40
N VAL A 164 -1.61 0.80 -12.32
CA VAL A 164 -1.07 0.02 -13.44
C VAL A 164 -0.23 0.91 -14.37
N GLU A 165 -0.70 2.11 -14.70
CA GLU A 165 0.08 3.06 -15.53
C GLU A 165 1.40 3.46 -14.84
N ARG A 166 1.38 3.68 -13.52
CA ARG A 166 2.59 3.96 -12.72
C ARG A 166 3.56 2.79 -12.74
N ASP A 167 3.07 1.57 -12.57
CA ASP A 167 3.90 0.37 -12.52
C ASP A 167 4.51 0.08 -13.90
N GLY A 168 3.75 0.26 -14.99
CA GLY A 168 4.28 0.18 -16.36
C GLY A 168 5.36 1.24 -16.63
N LEU A 169 5.14 2.50 -16.23
CA LEU A 169 6.16 3.55 -16.36
C LEU A 169 7.41 3.25 -15.51
N ALA A 170 7.26 2.60 -14.36
CA ALA A 170 8.39 2.20 -13.52
C ALA A 170 9.23 1.10 -14.19
N GLU A 171 8.58 0.12 -14.84
CA GLU A 171 9.23 -0.92 -15.63
C GLU A 171 9.97 -0.32 -16.84
N ASP A 172 9.34 0.59 -17.58
CA ASP A 172 9.96 1.29 -18.71
C ASP A 172 11.19 2.10 -18.26
N LEU A 173 11.08 2.82 -17.14
CA LEU A 173 12.21 3.55 -16.57
C LEU A 173 13.35 2.62 -16.14
N ALA A 174 13.04 1.45 -15.58
CA ALA A 174 14.05 0.45 -15.24
C ALA A 174 14.75 -0.10 -16.49
N ALA A 175 13.97 -0.45 -17.53
CA ALA A 175 14.52 -0.93 -18.79
C ALA A 175 15.40 0.13 -19.49
N LEU A 176 14.99 1.41 -19.47
CA LEU A 176 15.79 2.51 -20.01
C LEU A 176 17.09 2.74 -19.23
N LYS A 177 17.05 2.63 -17.90
CA LYS A 177 18.26 2.70 -17.07
C LYS A 177 19.23 1.56 -17.38
N GLN A 178 18.73 0.33 -17.49
CA GLN A 178 19.56 -0.81 -17.85
C GLN A 178 20.21 -0.61 -19.23
N ARG A 179 19.45 -0.17 -20.24
CA ARG A 179 20.00 0.15 -21.57
C ARG A 179 21.05 1.25 -21.52
N LEU A 180 20.84 2.29 -20.70
CA LEU A 180 21.82 3.36 -20.51
C LEU A 180 23.14 2.80 -19.91
N GLU A 181 23.04 1.95 -18.88
CA GLU A 181 24.20 1.30 -18.26
C GLU A 181 24.96 0.41 -19.25
N GLU A 182 24.25 -0.39 -20.05
CA GLU A 182 24.83 -1.20 -21.12
C GLU A 182 25.56 -0.33 -22.17
N GLU A 183 24.98 0.79 -22.60
CA GLU A 183 25.62 1.71 -23.54
C GLU A 183 26.82 2.45 -22.93
N ILE A 184 26.77 2.79 -21.64
CA ILE A 184 27.93 3.36 -20.92
C ILE A 184 29.08 2.35 -20.93
N HIS A 185 28.82 1.08 -20.58
CA HIS A 185 29.84 0.04 -20.61
C HIS A 185 30.41 -0.20 -22.00
N LYS A 186 29.57 -0.28 -23.04
CA LYS A 186 30.04 -0.39 -24.43
C LYS A 186 30.92 0.79 -24.85
N ARG A 187 30.56 2.01 -24.43
CA ARG A 187 31.35 3.22 -24.70
C ARG A 187 32.70 3.16 -23.98
N GLU A 188 32.72 2.75 -22.71
CA GLU A 188 33.96 2.58 -21.94
C GLU A 188 34.88 1.53 -22.58
N ASP A 189 34.32 0.38 -22.99
CA ASP A 189 35.08 -0.66 -23.69
C ASP A 189 35.65 -0.15 -25.03
N ALA A 190 34.85 0.60 -25.80
CA ALA A 190 35.30 1.22 -27.05
C ALA A 190 36.40 2.27 -26.81
N GLU A 191 36.29 3.08 -25.76
CA GLU A 191 37.31 4.06 -25.37
C GLU A 191 38.61 3.39 -24.92
N ASN A 192 38.52 2.34 -24.12
CA ASN A 192 39.67 1.53 -23.71
C ASN A 192 40.38 0.92 -24.92
N ASN A 193 39.62 0.33 -25.85
CA ASN A 193 40.17 -0.19 -27.10
C ASN A 193 40.83 0.90 -27.95
N LEU A 194 40.24 2.10 -28.01
CA LEU A 194 40.83 3.24 -28.72
C LEU A 194 42.17 3.67 -28.12
N VAL A 195 42.28 3.68 -26.79
CA VAL A 195 43.53 3.98 -26.09
C VAL A 195 44.58 2.91 -26.39
N LEU A 196 44.21 1.63 -26.39
CA LEU A 196 45.11 0.53 -26.76
C LEU A 196 45.58 0.66 -28.21
N PHE A 197 44.67 0.90 -29.16
CA PHE A 197 45.06 1.09 -30.56
C PHE A 197 45.95 2.31 -30.77
N ARG A 198 45.76 3.40 -30.01
CA ARG A 198 46.69 4.55 -30.05
C ARG A 198 48.08 4.15 -29.60
N LYS A 199 48.18 3.41 -28.50
CA LYS A 199 49.46 2.88 -28.03
C LYS A 199 50.11 1.97 -29.08
N ASP A 200 49.34 1.06 -29.69
CA ASP A 200 49.87 0.17 -30.73
C ASP A 200 50.37 0.95 -31.96
N VAL A 201 49.68 2.03 -32.33
CA VAL A 201 50.14 2.95 -33.39
C VAL A 201 51.42 3.66 -32.97
N ASP A 202 51.50 4.18 -31.75
CA ASP A 202 52.71 4.84 -31.25
C ASP A 202 53.89 3.86 -31.23
N ASP A 203 53.71 2.64 -30.70
CA ASP A 203 54.72 1.57 -30.68
C ASP A 203 55.15 1.19 -32.10
N ALA A 204 54.20 1.07 -33.04
CA ALA A 204 54.51 0.83 -34.44
C ALA A 204 55.30 1.98 -35.08
N THR A 205 54.96 3.24 -34.78
CA THR A 205 55.71 4.40 -35.28
C THR A 205 57.12 4.46 -34.73
N LEU A 206 57.33 4.14 -33.45
CA LEU A 206 58.66 4.02 -32.85
C LEU A 206 59.49 2.95 -33.56
N SER A 207 58.91 1.75 -33.77
CA SER A 207 59.59 0.67 -34.49
C SER A 207 59.95 1.07 -35.93
N ARG A 208 59.08 1.82 -36.62
CA ARG A 208 59.35 2.35 -37.96
C ARG A 208 60.52 3.31 -37.95
N LEU A 209 60.55 4.26 -37.00
CA LEU A 209 61.64 5.24 -36.85
C LEU A 209 62.97 4.56 -36.50
N GLU A 210 62.96 3.52 -35.68
CA GLU A 210 64.16 2.72 -35.38
C GLU A 210 64.71 2.02 -36.62
N LEU A 211 63.82 1.44 -37.44
CA LEU A 211 64.21 0.83 -38.71
C LEU A 211 64.72 1.86 -39.72
N GLU A 212 64.08 3.03 -39.81
CA GLU A 212 64.53 4.15 -40.66
C GLU A 212 65.95 4.60 -40.27
N ARG A 213 66.22 4.83 -38.99
CA ARG A 213 67.58 5.14 -38.50
C ARG A 213 68.58 4.05 -38.81
N LYS A 214 68.17 2.78 -38.73
CA LYS A 214 69.03 1.66 -39.06
C LYS A 214 69.36 1.64 -40.56
N ILE A 215 68.38 1.92 -41.42
CA ILE A 215 68.60 2.08 -42.87
C ILE A 215 69.58 3.23 -43.13
N GLU A 216 69.36 4.40 -42.52
CA GLU A 216 70.27 5.56 -42.65
C GLU A 216 71.70 5.20 -42.23
N SER A 217 71.88 4.59 -41.06
CA SER A 217 73.22 4.17 -40.60
C SER A 217 73.90 3.15 -41.52
N LEU A 218 73.13 2.23 -42.11
CA LEU A 218 73.66 1.28 -43.09
C LEU A 218 73.99 1.95 -44.42
N MET A 219 73.23 2.96 -44.83
CA MET A 219 73.54 3.76 -46.00
C MET A 219 74.82 4.58 -45.80
N ASP A 220 74.98 5.22 -44.64
CA ASP A 220 76.21 5.94 -44.28
C ASP A 220 77.43 5.01 -44.28
N GLU A 221 77.28 3.79 -43.74
CA GLU A 221 78.34 2.77 -43.77
C GLU A 221 78.69 2.35 -45.20
N ILE A 222 77.69 2.15 -46.06
CA ILE A 222 77.91 1.83 -47.49
C ILE A 222 78.65 2.99 -48.19
N GLU A 223 78.27 4.24 -47.92
CA GLU A 223 78.96 5.40 -48.49
C GLU A 223 80.39 5.54 -47.99
N PHE A 224 80.63 5.28 -46.70
CA PHE A 224 81.95 5.25 -46.11
C PHE A 224 82.83 4.18 -46.78
N LEU A 225 82.34 2.95 -46.90
CA LEU A 225 83.06 1.86 -47.56
C LEU A 225 83.33 2.15 -49.05
N LYS A 226 82.40 2.80 -49.75
CA LYS A 226 82.63 3.25 -51.14
C LYS A 226 83.76 4.27 -51.22
N LYS A 227 83.74 5.29 -50.37
CA LYS A 227 84.80 6.32 -50.32
C LYS A 227 86.16 5.70 -49.98
N LEU A 228 86.19 4.78 -49.01
CA LEU A 228 87.40 4.05 -48.64
C LEU A 228 87.95 3.25 -49.82
N HIS A 229 87.12 2.46 -50.51
CA HIS A 229 87.56 1.72 -51.70
C HIS A 229 88.01 2.63 -52.84
N GLU A 230 87.35 3.78 -53.05
CA GLU A 230 87.79 4.76 -54.05
C GLU A 230 89.15 5.40 -53.69
N GLU A 231 89.42 5.61 -52.40
CA GLU A 231 90.72 6.06 -51.89
C GLU A 231 91.79 4.98 -52.08
N GLU A 232 91.52 3.74 -51.68
CA GLU A 232 92.43 2.61 -51.86
C GLU A 232 92.74 2.37 -53.35
N LEU A 233 91.75 2.47 -54.24
CA LEU A 233 91.97 2.37 -55.68
C LEU A 233 92.83 3.51 -56.20
N ARG A 234 92.60 4.76 -55.75
CA ARG A 234 93.46 5.91 -56.09
C ARG A 234 94.88 5.70 -55.59
N ASP A 235 95.06 5.23 -54.36
CA ASP A 235 96.38 4.95 -53.78
C ASP A 235 97.08 3.81 -54.52
N LEU A 236 96.36 2.76 -54.92
CA LEU A 236 96.91 1.69 -55.77
C LEU A 236 97.28 2.20 -57.15
N GLN A 237 96.49 3.10 -57.74
CA GLN A 237 96.76 3.71 -59.05
C GLN A 237 98.01 4.60 -58.99
N VAL A 238 98.14 5.44 -57.94
CA VAL A 238 99.34 6.23 -57.65
C VAL A 238 100.54 5.32 -57.35
N ASN A 239 100.35 4.21 -56.62
CA ASN A 239 101.42 3.23 -56.37
C ASN A 239 101.86 2.53 -57.67
N LEU A 240 100.95 2.23 -58.59
CA LEU A 240 101.28 1.66 -59.91
C LEU A 240 102.00 2.67 -60.81
N GLU A 241 101.52 3.91 -60.85
CA GLU A 241 102.15 5.01 -61.60
C GLU A 241 103.52 5.36 -61.03
N SER A 242 103.66 5.41 -59.70
CA SER A 242 104.96 5.63 -59.05
C SER A 242 105.91 4.45 -59.20
N GLN A 243 105.42 3.20 -59.21
CA GLN A 243 106.22 2.03 -59.59
C GLN A 243 106.63 2.04 -61.07
N GLN A 244 105.87 2.70 -61.96
CA GLN A 244 106.26 2.92 -63.36
C GLN A 244 107.23 4.11 -63.56
N VAL A 245 107.33 5.03 -62.60
CA VAL A 245 108.10 6.29 -62.75
C VAL A 245 109.35 6.36 -61.85
N GLN A 246 109.57 5.40 -60.95
CA GLN A 246 110.77 5.37 -60.09
C GLN A 246 111.90 4.48 -60.64
N VAL A 247 112.51 4.90 -61.76
CA VAL A 247 113.92 4.63 -62.06
C VAL A 247 114.50 5.86 -62.77
N GLU A 248 115.16 6.74 -62.00
CA GLU A 248 116.33 7.58 -62.34
C GLU A 248 116.47 8.77 -61.35
N VAL A 249 117.15 8.49 -60.23
CA VAL A 249 118.39 9.14 -59.73
C VAL A 249 118.82 10.40 -60.55
N GLU A 250 119.10 11.61 -60.04
CA GLU A 250 119.93 12.00 -58.89
C GLU A 250 119.83 13.53 -58.59
N ALA A 251 119.95 13.87 -57.30
CA ALA A 251 120.67 15.00 -56.68
C ALA A 251 120.66 16.43 -57.29
N THR A 252 120.25 17.41 -56.47
CA THR A 252 121.16 18.35 -55.78
C THR A 252 120.41 19.63 -55.38
N VAL A 253 119.92 19.67 -54.14
CA VAL A 253 119.98 20.89 -53.34
C VAL A 253 120.41 20.41 -51.96
N LYS A 254 121.40 21.06 -51.35
CA LYS A 254 121.67 20.93 -49.92
C LYS A 254 120.72 21.90 -49.20
N PRO A 255 119.50 21.53 -48.76
CA PRO A 255 118.96 22.15 -47.57
C PRO A 255 119.76 21.58 -46.40
N GLU A 256 120.09 22.40 -45.43
CA GLU A 256 120.86 22.00 -44.26
C GLU A 256 120.36 20.66 -43.68
N LEU A 257 121.13 19.58 -43.83
CA LEU A 257 120.78 18.24 -43.33
C LEU A 257 120.44 18.29 -41.83
N THR A 258 121.13 19.17 -41.11
CA THR A 258 120.91 19.45 -39.70
C THR A 258 119.58 20.16 -39.43
N ALA A 259 119.08 21.00 -40.36
CA ALA A 259 117.75 21.60 -40.27
C ALA A 259 116.65 20.59 -40.62
N ALA A 260 116.82 19.80 -41.69
CA ALA A 260 115.87 18.75 -42.06
C ALA A 260 115.73 17.65 -40.99
N LEU A 261 116.83 17.21 -40.37
CA LEU A 261 116.79 16.27 -39.25
C LEU A 261 116.18 16.88 -37.99
N ARG A 262 116.40 18.19 -37.73
CA ARG A 262 115.71 18.92 -36.66
C ARG A 262 114.21 19.01 -36.94
N ASP A 263 113.81 19.28 -38.18
CA ASP A 263 112.39 19.39 -38.58
C ASP A 263 111.67 18.04 -38.57
N ILE A 264 112.32 16.96 -39.00
CA ILE A 264 111.78 15.60 -38.88
C ILE A 264 111.60 15.24 -37.39
N ARG A 265 112.59 15.57 -36.55
CA ARG A 265 112.50 15.34 -35.11
C ARG A 265 111.37 16.15 -34.46
N THR A 266 111.23 17.44 -34.77
CA THR A 266 110.14 18.27 -34.24
C THR A 266 108.77 17.79 -34.73
N GLN A 267 108.68 17.26 -35.96
CA GLN A 267 107.47 16.61 -36.46
C GLN A 267 107.14 15.34 -35.70
N TYR A 268 108.11 14.45 -35.47
CA TYR A 268 107.88 13.23 -34.67
C TYR A 268 107.50 13.56 -33.22
N GLU A 269 108.17 14.55 -32.61
CA GLU A 269 107.82 15.03 -31.26
C GLU A 269 106.40 15.64 -31.25
N SER A 270 106.02 16.39 -32.28
CA SER A 270 104.67 16.93 -32.44
C SER A 270 103.61 15.83 -32.60
N ILE A 271 103.88 14.82 -33.43
CA ILE A 271 102.98 13.67 -33.65
C ILE A 271 102.85 12.85 -32.37
N ALA A 272 103.94 12.61 -31.63
CA ALA A 272 103.91 11.88 -30.38
C ALA A 272 103.07 12.61 -29.31
N VAL A 273 103.21 13.94 -29.19
CA VAL A 273 102.40 14.77 -28.28
C VAL A 273 100.93 14.74 -28.70
N LYS A 274 100.62 14.86 -30.00
CA LYS A 274 99.26 14.78 -30.51
C LYS A 274 98.62 13.42 -30.24
N ASN A 275 99.34 12.33 -30.51
CA ASN A 275 98.85 10.97 -30.26
C ASN A 275 98.57 10.75 -28.76
N LEU A 276 99.43 11.27 -27.87
CA LEU A 276 99.17 11.22 -26.42
C LEU A 276 97.93 12.02 -26.02
N GLN A 277 97.76 13.23 -26.56
CA GLN A 277 96.57 14.06 -26.32
C GLN A 277 95.30 13.41 -26.84
N GLU A 278 95.32 12.90 -28.08
CA GLU A 278 94.22 12.18 -28.70
C GLU A 278 93.84 10.93 -27.89
N ALA A 279 94.83 10.18 -27.40
CA ALA A 279 94.58 9.04 -26.51
C ALA A 279 93.95 9.46 -25.18
N GLU A 280 94.47 10.52 -24.54
CA GLU A 280 93.88 11.05 -23.31
C GLU A 280 92.45 11.55 -23.51
N GLU A 281 92.18 12.29 -24.58
CA GLU A 281 90.85 12.77 -24.94
C GLU A 281 89.90 11.62 -25.24
N TRP A 282 90.39 10.59 -25.95
CA TRP A 282 89.64 9.36 -26.22
C TRP A 282 89.28 8.63 -24.92
N TYR A 283 90.22 8.47 -23.99
CA TYR A 283 89.95 7.86 -22.68
C TYR A 283 88.99 8.70 -21.84
N LYS A 284 89.14 10.03 -21.83
CA LYS A 284 88.23 10.95 -21.13
C LYS A 284 86.82 10.85 -21.70
N SER A 285 86.67 10.84 -23.02
CA SER A 285 85.38 10.67 -23.70
C SER A 285 84.77 9.31 -23.36
N LYS A 286 85.55 8.22 -23.43
CA LYS A 286 85.04 6.88 -23.09
C LYS A 286 84.63 6.76 -21.63
N TYR A 287 85.36 7.38 -20.72
CA TYR A 287 85.00 7.42 -19.31
C TYR A 287 83.71 8.23 -19.09
N ALA A 288 83.56 9.38 -19.76
CA ALA A 288 82.34 10.17 -19.72
C ALA A 288 81.13 9.39 -20.26
N ASP A 289 81.27 8.73 -21.41
CA ASP A 289 80.21 7.89 -22.00
C ASP A 289 79.75 6.79 -21.04
N LEU A 290 80.70 6.08 -20.42
CA LEU A 290 80.42 5.01 -19.45
C LEU A 290 79.76 5.56 -18.18
N SER A 291 80.25 6.70 -17.67
CA SER A 291 79.68 7.38 -16.51
C SER A 291 78.24 7.84 -16.78
N ASP A 292 77.99 8.44 -17.94
CA ASP A 292 76.67 8.88 -18.35
C ASP A 292 75.71 7.70 -18.57
N ALA A 293 76.18 6.61 -19.18
CA ALA A 293 75.39 5.38 -19.31
C ALA A 293 75.03 4.78 -17.94
N ALA A 294 75.97 4.76 -16.99
CA ALA A 294 75.72 4.31 -15.63
C ALA A 294 74.70 5.21 -14.89
N ASN A 295 74.81 6.54 -15.06
CA ASN A 295 73.88 7.50 -14.48
C ASN A 295 72.46 7.32 -15.05
N ARG A 296 72.32 7.18 -16.37
CA ARG A 296 71.01 6.90 -17.01
C ARG A 296 70.41 5.60 -16.51
N ASN A 297 71.21 4.55 -16.33
CA ASN A 297 70.74 3.28 -15.77
C ASN A 297 70.27 3.45 -14.32
N HIS A 298 71.03 4.16 -13.48
CA HIS A 298 70.62 4.48 -12.11
C HIS A 298 69.32 5.30 -12.05
N GLU A 299 69.15 6.27 -12.93
CA GLU A 299 67.92 7.06 -13.03
C GLU A 299 66.72 6.21 -13.47
N ALA A 300 66.89 5.37 -14.48
CA ALA A 300 65.86 4.43 -14.94
C ALA A 300 65.46 3.45 -13.83
N LEU A 301 66.44 2.91 -13.09
CA LEU A 301 66.18 2.04 -11.95
C LEU A 301 65.43 2.78 -10.83
N ARG A 302 65.78 4.05 -10.59
CA ARG A 302 65.10 4.90 -9.59
C ARG A 302 63.65 5.18 -10.00
N GLN A 303 63.41 5.49 -11.28
CA GLN A 303 62.07 5.69 -11.84
C GLN A 303 61.22 4.42 -11.74
N ALA A 304 61.74 3.27 -12.19
CA ALA A 304 61.05 1.99 -12.08
C ALA A 304 60.70 1.62 -10.62
N LYS A 305 61.59 1.92 -9.67
CA LYS A 305 61.30 1.75 -8.23
C LYS A 305 60.21 2.71 -7.73
N GLN A 306 60.16 3.94 -8.22
CA GLN A 306 59.10 4.89 -7.86
C GLN A 306 57.74 4.43 -8.40
N GLU A 307 57.68 4.04 -9.67
CA GLU A 307 56.47 3.50 -10.31
C GLU A 307 55.97 2.25 -9.59
N MET A 308 56.86 1.30 -9.27
CA MET A 308 56.51 0.11 -8.47
C MET A 308 55.90 0.48 -7.11
N ASN A 309 56.47 1.48 -6.42
CA ASN A 309 55.95 1.94 -5.13
C ASN A 309 54.59 2.64 -5.27
N GLU A 310 54.38 3.38 -6.36
CA GLU A 310 53.11 4.03 -6.66
C GLU A 310 52.02 3.02 -7.00
N SER A 311 52.30 2.05 -7.87
CA SER A 311 51.39 0.92 -8.14
C SER A 311 51.05 0.16 -6.86
N ARG A 312 52.03 -0.07 -5.98
CA ARG A 312 51.77 -0.70 -4.67
C ARG A 312 50.83 0.13 -3.79
N ARG A 313 50.98 1.47 -3.76
CA ARG A 313 50.06 2.36 -3.02
C ARG A 313 48.66 2.36 -3.63
N GLN A 314 48.55 2.36 -4.95
CA GLN A 314 47.27 2.27 -5.65
C GLN A 314 46.55 0.96 -5.33
N ILE A 315 47.26 -0.17 -5.38
CA ILE A 315 46.71 -1.48 -4.99
C ILE A 315 46.20 -1.44 -3.54
N GLN A 316 46.96 -0.85 -2.61
CA GLN A 316 46.53 -0.71 -1.21
C GLN A 316 45.29 0.17 -1.07
N SER A 317 45.22 1.31 -1.76
CA SER A 317 44.04 2.20 -1.75
C SER A 317 42.80 1.47 -2.26
N LEU A 318 42.91 0.84 -3.43
CA LEU A 318 41.81 0.09 -4.04
C LEU A 318 41.38 -1.09 -3.17
N THR A 319 42.32 -1.77 -2.50
CA THR A 319 42.00 -2.85 -1.56
C THR A 319 41.18 -2.32 -0.38
N CYS A 320 41.59 -1.19 0.21
CA CYS A 320 40.85 -0.56 1.30
C CYS A 320 39.46 -0.08 0.85
N GLU A 321 39.33 0.45 -0.36
CA GLU A 321 38.04 0.84 -0.93
C GLU A 321 37.12 -0.36 -1.14
N VAL A 322 37.65 -1.46 -1.69
CA VAL A 322 36.90 -2.72 -1.86
C VAL A 322 36.43 -3.27 -0.52
N ASP A 323 37.31 -3.30 0.50
CA ASP A 323 36.93 -3.78 1.83
C ASP A 323 35.93 -2.85 2.53
N GLY A 324 36.05 -1.53 2.32
CA GLY A 324 35.07 -0.55 2.76
C GLY A 324 33.69 -0.77 2.13
N LEU A 325 33.64 -0.96 0.81
CA LEU A 325 32.40 -1.24 0.07
C LEU A 325 31.80 -2.59 0.44
N ARG A 326 32.61 -3.61 0.71
CA ARG A 326 32.15 -4.90 1.24
C ARG A 326 31.51 -4.71 2.62
N GLY A 327 32.16 -3.95 3.50
CA GLY A 327 31.62 -3.65 4.83
C GLY A 327 30.28 -2.91 4.79
N THR A 328 30.13 -1.92 3.91
CA THR A 328 28.86 -1.20 3.73
C THR A 328 27.78 -2.09 3.13
N ASN A 329 28.12 -2.93 2.14
CA ASN A 329 27.19 -3.89 1.55
C ASN A 329 26.67 -4.88 2.60
N GLU A 330 27.56 -5.46 3.40
CA GLU A 330 27.16 -6.34 4.50
C GLU A 330 26.27 -5.62 5.53
N ALA A 331 26.55 -4.36 5.85
CA ALA A 331 25.73 -3.57 6.75
C ALA A 331 24.32 -3.35 6.19
N LEU A 332 24.20 -3.00 4.91
CA LEU A 332 22.91 -2.83 4.23
C LEU A 332 22.14 -4.16 4.15
N LEU A 333 22.81 -5.29 3.88
CA LEU A 333 22.18 -6.61 3.89
C LEU A 333 21.68 -7.02 5.28
N ARG A 334 22.40 -6.68 6.35
CA ARG A 334 21.92 -6.89 7.73
C ARG A 334 20.69 -6.03 8.01
N GLN A 335 20.71 -4.75 7.65
CA GLN A 335 19.56 -3.85 7.80
C GLN A 335 18.34 -4.33 7.03
N LEU A 336 18.52 -4.83 5.80
CA LEU A 336 17.43 -5.40 5.01
C LEU A 336 16.80 -6.60 5.73
N ARG A 337 17.61 -7.53 6.23
CA ARG A 337 17.11 -8.69 6.98
C ARG A 337 16.37 -8.28 8.26
N GLU A 338 16.92 -7.32 9.01
CA GLU A 338 16.27 -6.79 10.21
C GLU A 338 14.90 -6.16 9.89
N LEU A 339 14.79 -5.43 8.78
CA LEU A 339 13.51 -4.88 8.32
C LEU A 339 12.54 -5.97 7.86
N GLU A 340 13.01 -6.96 7.11
CA GLU A 340 12.20 -8.12 6.69
C GLU A 340 11.66 -8.89 7.91
N GLU A 341 12.49 -9.13 8.93
CA GLU A 341 12.09 -9.75 10.19
C GLU A 341 11.06 -8.90 10.94
N GLN A 342 11.25 -7.58 11.02
CA GLN A 342 10.28 -6.67 11.63
C GLN A 342 8.93 -6.70 10.91
N PHE A 343 8.92 -6.63 9.59
CA PHE A 343 7.70 -6.72 8.80
C PHE A 343 7.02 -8.09 8.95
N ALA A 344 7.79 -9.18 9.01
CA ALA A 344 7.24 -10.51 9.25
C ALA A 344 6.58 -10.61 10.62
N LEU A 345 7.17 -10.00 11.66
CA LEU A 345 6.59 -9.93 13.01
C LEU A 345 5.32 -9.08 13.03
N GLU A 346 5.32 -7.91 12.38
CA GLU A 346 4.13 -7.04 12.28
C GLU A 346 2.99 -7.74 11.52
N ALA A 347 3.29 -8.36 10.38
CA ALA A 347 2.34 -9.15 9.60
C ALA A 347 1.76 -10.31 10.42
N GLY A 348 2.60 -11.03 11.16
CA GLY A 348 2.17 -12.07 12.10
C GLY A 348 1.26 -11.52 13.20
N GLY A 349 1.56 -10.32 13.72
CA GLY A 349 0.72 -9.61 14.69
C GLY A 349 -0.66 -9.26 14.13
N TYR A 350 -0.73 -8.72 12.91
CA TYR A 350 -2.00 -8.43 12.23
C TYR A 350 -2.80 -9.70 11.94
N GLN A 351 -2.16 -10.76 11.47
CA GLN A 351 -2.80 -12.05 11.23
C GLN A 351 -3.36 -12.66 12.53
N ALA A 352 -2.59 -12.61 13.62
CA ALA A 352 -3.06 -13.08 14.93
C ALA A 352 -4.23 -12.23 15.45
N GLY A 353 -4.20 -10.91 15.23
CA GLY A 353 -5.32 -10.01 15.57
C GLY A 353 -6.57 -10.32 14.76
N ALA A 354 -6.43 -10.53 13.45
CA ALA A 354 -7.53 -10.93 12.57
C ALA A 354 -8.14 -12.27 13.00
N ALA A 355 -7.29 -13.28 13.27
CA ALA A 355 -7.75 -14.59 13.75
C ALA A 355 -8.51 -14.51 15.08
N ARG A 356 -8.07 -13.63 16.01
CA ARG A 356 -8.80 -13.39 17.28
C ARG A 356 -10.19 -12.79 17.03
N LEU A 357 -10.28 -11.77 16.18
CA LEU A 357 -11.56 -11.13 15.85
C LEU A 357 -12.50 -12.09 15.11
N GLU A 358 -11.97 -12.93 14.22
CA GLU A 358 -12.73 -13.98 13.55
C GLU A 358 -13.29 -15.01 14.55
N GLU A 359 -12.49 -15.41 15.54
CA GLU A 359 -12.90 -16.32 16.61
C GLU A 359 -13.98 -15.69 17.51
N GLU A 360 -13.80 -14.43 17.95
CA GLU A 360 -14.81 -13.69 18.71
C GLU A 360 -16.13 -13.56 17.95
N LEU A 361 -16.06 -13.25 16.65
CA LEU A 361 -17.21 -13.15 15.78
C LEU A 361 -17.92 -14.51 15.63
N ARG A 362 -17.14 -15.59 15.53
CA ARG A 362 -17.66 -16.96 15.50
C ARG A 362 -18.37 -17.32 16.80
N GLN A 363 -17.76 -17.02 17.95
CA GLN A 363 -18.35 -17.24 19.27
C GLN A 363 -19.67 -16.48 19.42
N LEU A 364 -19.71 -15.19 19.07
CA LEU A 364 -20.93 -14.39 19.15
C LEU A 364 -22.04 -14.92 18.22
N LYS A 365 -21.68 -15.44 17.04
CA LYS A 365 -22.64 -16.12 16.15
C LYS A 365 -23.21 -17.39 16.78
N GLU A 366 -22.37 -18.18 17.43
CA GLU A 366 -22.79 -19.41 18.13
C GLU A 366 -23.71 -19.09 19.32
N GLU A 367 -23.39 -18.04 20.09
CA GLU A 367 -24.23 -17.52 21.18
C GLU A 367 -25.57 -17.00 20.67
N MET A 368 -25.58 -16.22 19.59
CA MET A 368 -26.81 -15.74 18.95
C MET A 368 -27.69 -16.91 18.49
N ALA A 369 -27.09 -17.91 17.84
CA ALA A 369 -27.80 -19.12 17.41
C ALA A 369 -28.35 -19.90 18.60
N ARG A 370 -27.65 -19.92 19.74
CA ARG A 370 -28.12 -20.52 20.99
C ARG A 370 -29.34 -19.77 21.54
N HIS A 371 -29.28 -18.45 21.64
CA HIS A 371 -30.41 -17.65 22.11
C HIS A 371 -31.63 -17.81 21.22
N LEU A 372 -31.48 -17.84 19.89
CA LEU A 372 -32.58 -18.09 18.96
C LEU A 372 -33.26 -19.45 19.22
N ARG A 373 -32.49 -20.50 19.52
CA ARG A 373 -33.03 -21.81 19.91
C ARG A 373 -33.80 -21.73 21.24
N GLU A 374 -33.22 -21.10 22.25
CA GLU A 374 -33.87 -20.90 23.57
C GLU A 374 -35.18 -20.10 23.44
N TYR A 375 -35.21 -19.06 22.59
CA TYR A 375 -36.43 -18.30 22.30
C TYR A 375 -37.50 -19.14 21.60
N GLN A 376 -37.10 -19.98 20.62
CA GLN A 376 -38.03 -20.88 19.94
C GLN A 376 -38.62 -21.93 20.89
N GLU A 377 -37.80 -22.49 21.78
CA GLU A 377 -38.25 -23.42 22.82
C GLU A 377 -39.25 -22.75 23.78
N LEU A 378 -38.95 -21.53 24.24
CA LEU A 378 -39.85 -20.76 25.10
C LEU A 378 -41.18 -20.42 24.38
N LEU A 379 -41.12 -20.08 23.10
CA LEU A 379 -42.30 -19.85 22.28
C LEU A 379 -43.16 -21.12 22.18
N ASN A 380 -42.53 -22.27 21.97
CA ASN A 380 -43.23 -23.56 21.93
C ASN A 380 -43.93 -23.87 23.26
N VAL A 381 -43.27 -23.64 24.40
CA VAL A 381 -43.88 -23.79 25.74
C VAL A 381 -45.06 -22.83 25.91
N LYS A 382 -44.92 -21.57 25.50
CA LYS A 382 -46.01 -20.59 25.55
C LYS A 382 -47.21 -21.04 24.72
N MET A 383 -46.98 -21.57 23.52
CA MET A 383 -48.05 -22.11 22.67
C MET A 383 -48.75 -23.30 23.34
N ALA A 384 -48.00 -24.20 23.98
CA ALA A 384 -48.58 -25.32 24.72
C ALA A 384 -49.48 -24.82 25.88
N LEU A 385 -48.99 -23.84 26.64
CA LEU A 385 -49.77 -23.20 27.72
C LEU A 385 -51.03 -22.49 27.20
N ASP A 386 -50.96 -21.80 26.07
CA ASP A 386 -52.15 -21.20 25.45
C ASP A 386 -53.20 -22.24 25.07
N ILE A 387 -52.76 -23.39 24.54
CA ILE A 387 -53.64 -24.53 24.22
C ILE A 387 -54.24 -25.07 25.51
N GLU A 388 -53.46 -25.30 26.56
CA GLU A 388 -53.96 -25.74 27.87
C GLU A 388 -55.00 -24.76 28.43
N ILE A 389 -54.72 -23.45 28.45
CA ILE A 389 -55.67 -22.42 28.88
C ILE A 389 -56.95 -22.46 28.04
N ALA A 390 -56.84 -22.61 26.72
CA ALA A 390 -58.00 -22.73 25.84
C ALA A 390 -58.83 -23.99 26.14
N THR A 391 -58.18 -25.12 26.45
CA THR A 391 -58.87 -26.34 26.86
C THR A 391 -59.55 -26.19 28.22
N TYR A 392 -58.86 -25.60 29.21
CA TYR A 392 -59.45 -25.32 30.52
C TYR A 392 -60.66 -24.37 30.41
N ARG A 393 -60.58 -23.33 29.57
CA ARG A 393 -61.73 -22.44 29.28
C ARG A 393 -62.92 -23.21 28.69
N LYS A 394 -62.70 -24.07 27.69
CA LYS A 394 -63.76 -24.90 27.10
C LYS A 394 -64.40 -25.85 28.11
N LEU A 395 -63.62 -26.48 29.00
CA LEU A 395 -64.15 -27.34 30.05
C LEU A 395 -65.01 -26.55 31.05
N LEU A 396 -64.56 -25.36 31.46
CA LEU A 396 -65.31 -24.48 32.35
C LEU A 396 -66.62 -24.01 31.70
N GLU A 397 -66.60 -23.60 30.42
CA GLU A 397 -67.81 -23.28 29.65
C GLU A 397 -68.78 -24.47 29.58
N GLY A 398 -68.28 -25.69 29.46
CA GLY A 398 -69.08 -26.93 29.48
C GLY A 398 -69.63 -27.32 30.85
N GLU A 399 -69.00 -26.91 31.95
CA GLU A 399 -69.54 -27.03 33.33
C GLU A 399 -70.56 -25.92 33.63
N GLU A 400 -70.31 -24.68 33.19
CA GLU A 400 -71.30 -23.59 33.25
C GLU A 400 -72.56 -23.93 32.45
N SER A 401 -72.43 -24.66 31.34
CA SER A 401 -73.56 -25.19 30.56
C SER A 401 -74.38 -26.25 31.30
N ARG A 402 -73.79 -26.94 32.28
CA ARG A 402 -74.49 -27.94 33.13
C ARG A 402 -75.05 -27.34 34.41
N ILE A 403 -74.44 -26.27 34.92
CA ILE A 403 -74.83 -25.59 36.16
C ILE A 403 -75.79 -24.41 35.88
N SER A 404 -75.82 -23.87 34.67
CA SER A 404 -76.81 -22.85 34.28
C SER A 404 -78.17 -23.46 33.97
N VAL A 405 -79.13 -23.16 34.83
CA VAL A 405 -80.56 -23.15 34.46
C VAL A 405 -80.74 -22.10 33.32
N PRO A 406 -81.60 -22.34 32.32
CA PRO A 406 -81.63 -21.53 31.10
C PRO A 406 -82.03 -20.07 31.38
N ILE A 407 -81.15 -19.12 31.06
CA ILE A 407 -81.52 -17.75 30.74
C ILE A 407 -80.80 -17.34 29.46
N HIS A 408 -81.55 -17.48 28.37
CA HIS A 408 -81.53 -16.72 27.12
C HIS A 408 -80.19 -16.32 26.48
N SER A 409 -79.92 -17.04 25.39
CA SER A 409 -79.34 -16.59 24.12
C SER A 409 -79.07 -15.08 23.96
N PHE A 410 -77.84 -14.72 23.60
CA PHE A 410 -77.59 -13.68 22.60
C PHE A 410 -76.26 -13.89 21.84
N ALA A 411 -76.37 -13.81 20.52
CA ALA A 411 -75.35 -13.44 19.53
C ALA A 411 -74.18 -14.41 19.26
N SER A 412 -74.42 -15.32 18.30
CA SER A 412 -73.43 -15.78 17.35
C SER A 412 -72.82 -14.59 16.59
N PHE A 413 -71.49 -14.42 16.65
CA PHE A 413 -70.75 -13.68 15.63
C PHE A 413 -69.55 -14.52 15.17
N SER A 414 -69.63 -14.90 13.89
CA SER A 414 -68.71 -15.80 13.20
C SER A 414 -67.34 -15.13 13.01
N MET A 415 -66.31 -15.62 13.70
CA MET A 415 -64.92 -15.35 13.33
C MET A 415 -64.58 -16.19 12.10
N LYS A 416 -64.47 -15.54 10.93
CA LYS A 416 -63.86 -16.14 9.74
C LYS A 416 -62.34 -16.08 9.90
N THR A 417 -61.75 -17.16 10.37
CA THR A 417 -60.30 -17.36 10.34
C THR A 417 -59.97 -18.01 9.01
N SER A 418 -59.50 -17.22 8.04
CA SER A 418 -58.89 -17.72 6.82
C SER A 418 -57.52 -18.31 7.16
N VAL A 419 -57.43 -19.64 7.17
CA VAL A 419 -56.18 -20.38 7.20
C VAL A 419 -55.49 -20.21 5.83
N PRO A 420 -54.27 -19.68 5.74
CA PRO A 420 -53.46 -19.84 4.53
C PRO A 420 -52.84 -21.23 4.55
N GLU A 421 -53.06 -21.94 3.46
CA GLU A 421 -52.44 -23.19 3.04
C GLU A 421 -50.90 -23.06 3.00
N PRO A 422 -50.13 -24.06 3.47
CA PRO A 422 -48.69 -24.06 3.32
C PRO A 422 -48.33 -24.59 1.91
N GLU A 423 -47.99 -23.68 1.00
CA GLU A 423 -47.29 -24.00 -0.24
C GLU A 423 -45.93 -24.65 0.06
N PRO A 424 -45.49 -25.66 -0.73
CA PRO A 424 -44.20 -26.33 -0.52
C PRO A 424 -43.02 -25.40 -0.87
N PRO A 425 -41.81 -25.64 -0.33
CA PRO A 425 -40.66 -24.82 -0.65
C PRO A 425 -40.30 -24.97 -2.13
N SER A 426 -40.36 -23.86 -2.88
CA SER A 426 -39.79 -23.78 -4.21
C SER A 426 -38.27 -23.74 -4.10
N ASP A 427 -37.62 -24.81 -4.56
CA ASP A 427 -36.18 -24.88 -4.72
C ASP A 427 -35.72 -23.82 -5.73
N THR A 428 -35.25 -22.68 -5.22
CA THR A 428 -34.54 -21.68 -6.01
C THR A 428 -33.14 -22.20 -6.35
N HIS A 429 -33.06 -23.06 -7.36
CA HIS A 429 -31.79 -23.38 -8.00
C HIS A 429 -31.25 -22.11 -8.65
N SER A 430 -30.28 -21.48 -7.98
CA SER A 430 -29.51 -20.37 -8.51
C SER A 430 -28.73 -20.85 -9.73
N ARG A 431 -29.31 -20.71 -10.93
CA ARG A 431 -28.63 -20.97 -12.20
C ARG A 431 -27.58 -19.89 -12.42
N LYS A 432 -26.31 -20.24 -12.25
CA LYS A 432 -25.18 -19.37 -12.59
C LYS A 432 -24.94 -19.45 -14.10
N MET A 433 -25.20 -18.35 -14.80
CA MET A 433 -24.78 -18.15 -16.18
C MET A 433 -23.29 -17.81 -16.17
N VAL A 434 -22.46 -18.57 -16.88
CA VAL A 434 -21.05 -18.25 -17.09
C VAL A 434 -20.92 -17.66 -18.49
N LEU A 435 -20.55 -16.38 -18.57
CA LEU A 435 -20.28 -15.70 -19.83
C LEU A 435 -18.77 -15.73 -20.08
N ILE A 436 -18.33 -16.49 -21.09
CA ILE A 436 -16.91 -16.56 -21.46
C ILE A 436 -16.70 -15.55 -22.59
N LYS A 437 -15.91 -14.51 -22.28
CA LYS A 437 -15.48 -13.49 -23.25
C LYS A 437 -14.05 -13.80 -23.68
N THR A 438 -13.88 -14.18 -24.94
CA THR A 438 -12.57 -14.39 -25.56
C THR A 438 -12.23 -13.13 -26.35
N ILE A 439 -11.08 -12.52 -26.03
CA ILE A 439 -10.57 -11.32 -26.67
C ILE A 439 -9.24 -11.69 -27.32
N GLU A 440 -9.15 -11.58 -28.64
CA GLU A 440 -7.87 -11.65 -29.37
C GLU A 440 -7.33 -10.23 -29.55
N THR A 441 -6.17 -9.96 -28.97
CA THR A 441 -5.42 -8.71 -29.12
C THR A 441 -4.18 -8.95 -29.96
N GLN A 442 -4.00 -8.13 -31.00
CA GLN A 442 -2.77 -8.05 -31.77
C GLN A 442 -2.33 -6.58 -31.77
N ASP A 443 -1.10 -6.31 -31.35
CA ASP A 443 -0.51 -4.96 -31.24
C ASP A 443 -1.32 -3.96 -30.41
N GLY A 444 -1.96 -4.44 -29.33
CA GLY A 444 -2.65 -3.59 -28.35
C GLY A 444 -4.05 -3.13 -28.77
N GLU A 445 -4.52 -3.46 -29.96
CA GLU A 445 -5.91 -3.22 -30.39
C GLU A 445 -6.72 -4.54 -30.40
N VAL A 446 -7.98 -4.45 -29.97
CA VAL A 446 -8.91 -5.58 -29.93
C VAL A 446 -9.46 -5.82 -31.34
N VAL A 447 -9.01 -6.89 -32.00
CA VAL A 447 -9.34 -7.15 -33.41
C VAL A 447 -10.65 -7.93 -33.56
N THR A 448 -10.98 -8.84 -32.63
CA THR A 448 -12.29 -9.52 -32.60
C THR A 448 -12.78 -9.81 -31.18
N GLU A 449 -14.08 -9.61 -30.94
CA GLU A 449 -14.77 -9.94 -29.69
C GLU A 449 -15.89 -10.94 -29.98
N SER A 450 -15.83 -12.12 -29.37
CA SER A 450 -16.87 -13.15 -29.51
C SER A 450 -17.46 -13.53 -28.15
N HIS A 451 -18.79 -13.61 -28.11
CA HIS A 451 -19.56 -13.98 -26.92
C HIS A 451 -20.15 -15.38 -27.11
N LYS A 452 -19.81 -16.31 -26.22
CA LYS A 452 -20.41 -17.64 -26.21
C LYS A 452 -21.08 -17.90 -24.86
N GLU A 453 -22.40 -18.03 -24.91
CA GLU A 453 -23.20 -18.43 -23.74
C GLU A 453 -23.15 -19.96 -23.61
N GLN A 454 -22.60 -20.47 -22.50
CA GLN A 454 -22.62 -21.90 -22.21
C GLN A 454 -23.38 -22.15 -20.92
N ARG A 455 -24.48 -22.91 -21.02
CA ARG A 455 -25.25 -23.39 -19.87
C ARG A 455 -24.57 -24.63 -19.32
N SER A 456 -24.04 -24.57 -18.10
CA SER A 456 -23.53 -25.74 -17.40
C SER A 456 -24.65 -26.38 -16.58
N GLU A 457 -25.20 -27.50 -17.07
CA GLU A 457 -25.99 -28.41 -16.24
C GLU A 457 -25.02 -29.28 -15.45
N ILE A 458 -24.93 -29.05 -14.13
CA ILE A 458 -24.20 -29.93 -13.22
C ILE A 458 -25.13 -31.11 -12.93
N ASP A 459 -25.00 -32.15 -13.75
CA ASP A 459 -25.72 -33.41 -13.56
C ASP A 459 -24.99 -34.25 -12.50
N LYS A 460 -25.53 -34.33 -11.29
CA LYS A 460 -25.04 -35.26 -10.25
C LYS A 460 -25.84 -36.56 -10.33
N SER A 461 -25.44 -37.45 -11.24
CA SER A 461 -25.99 -38.80 -11.28
C SER A 461 -24.99 -39.83 -11.83
N SER A 462 -23.89 -40.07 -11.10
CA SER A 462 -23.17 -41.36 -11.16
C SER A 462 -22.05 -41.45 -10.13
N THR A 463 -22.32 -42.06 -8.98
CA THR A 463 -21.41 -43.03 -8.32
C THR A 463 -22.17 -43.75 -7.20
N HIS A 464 -23.03 -44.68 -7.61
CA HIS A 464 -23.42 -45.83 -6.80
C HIS A 464 -23.62 -47.00 -7.77
N SER A 465 -22.60 -47.85 -7.89
CA SER A 465 -22.73 -49.30 -8.12
C SER A 465 -21.35 -49.93 -8.38
N TYR A 466 -21.02 -50.86 -7.48
CA TYR A 466 -19.97 -51.89 -7.48
C TYR A 466 -18.49 -51.49 -7.41
#